data_AF-A0A661U007-F1
#
_entry.id   AF-A0A661U007-F1
#
_cell.length_a   1.000
_cell.length_b   1.000
_cell.length_c   1.000
_cell.angle_alpha   90.00
_cell.angle_beta   90.00
_cell.angle_gamma   90.00
#
_symmetry.space_group_name_H-M   'P 1'
#
loop_
_entity.id
_entity.type
_entity.pdbx_description
1 polymer ?
#
loop_
_entity_poly.entity_id
_entity_poly.type
_entity_poly.pdbx_seq_one_letter_code
_entity_poly.pdbx_strand_id
1 'polypeptide(L)'
;MKRPIMLILVLLFLLVPAQFFAQEWHIETVDDEGYVGTYTSIALDSNGYPHISYYDDTNGDLKYAEWAGSDWEIEVVDSSGDVGYDTSIALDSNGYPHISYYNFTNGDLKYAKWTGSEWKIETIDSSGSVGLFTSIALDSNDYPHISYFDITNKDLKYAKWTGSDWDIEKVDSVGYVGSFNTSIALDGNDYPHISYYDGANGELKYAKWTGSSWSIEVVDSLYVVGRFASIALDSNGRPHISYYDETNGDLKYARWTGSSWVIEIVDY
;
A
#
# COMPACT_ATOMS: atom_id res chain seq x y z
N MET A 1 -20.80 44.51 -67.30
CA MET A 1 -20.35 43.16 -66.94
C MET A 1 -19.21 43.28 -65.93
N LYS A 2 -19.53 43.06 -64.65
CA LYS A 2 -18.61 43.19 -63.51
C LYS A 2 -17.85 41.87 -63.33
N ARG A 3 -16.51 41.91 -63.22
CA ARG A 3 -15.70 40.78 -62.71
C ARG A 3 -15.48 41.00 -61.21
N PRO A 4 -15.78 40.03 -60.33
CA PRO A 4 -15.51 40.19 -58.91
C PRO A 4 -14.03 39.95 -58.61
N ILE A 5 -13.46 40.81 -57.75
CA ILE A 5 -12.13 40.67 -57.16
C ILE A 5 -12.27 39.68 -56.01
N MET A 6 -11.53 38.57 -56.07
CA MET A 6 -11.45 37.60 -54.98
C MET A 6 -10.42 38.09 -53.96
N LEU A 7 -10.89 38.55 -52.80
CA LEU A 7 -10.05 38.85 -51.64
C LEU A 7 -9.71 37.52 -50.96
N ILE A 8 -8.43 37.11 -50.98
CA ILE A 8 -7.97 35.99 -50.17
C ILE A 8 -7.65 36.55 -48.78
N LEU A 9 -8.52 36.26 -47.81
CA LEU A 9 -8.29 36.55 -46.40
C LEU A 9 -7.40 35.44 -45.84
N VAL A 10 -6.11 35.71 -45.62
CA VAL A 10 -5.22 34.80 -44.89
C VAL A 10 -5.48 35.00 -43.40
N LEU A 11 -6.21 34.07 -42.77
CA LEU A 11 -6.41 34.03 -41.34
C LEU A 11 -5.14 33.48 -40.68
N LEU A 12 -4.32 34.35 -40.10
CA LEU A 12 -3.14 33.95 -39.32
C LEU A 12 -3.62 33.55 -37.91
N PHE A 13 -3.76 32.24 -37.65
CA PHE A 13 -3.93 31.75 -36.28
C PHE A 13 -2.60 31.93 -35.54
N LEU A 14 -2.52 32.92 -34.64
CA LEU A 14 -1.50 32.96 -33.61
C LEU A 14 -1.76 31.80 -32.66
N LEU A 15 -0.97 30.73 -32.78
CA LEU A 15 -0.86 29.70 -31.77
C LEU A 15 -0.29 30.38 -30.52
N VAL A 16 -1.13 30.64 -29.52
CA VAL A 16 -0.63 30.93 -28.17
C VAL A 16 -0.15 29.57 -27.63
N PRO A 17 1.14 29.38 -27.32
CA PRO A 17 1.58 28.15 -26.68
C PRO A 17 0.84 28.03 -25.34
N ALA A 18 0.23 26.86 -25.10
CA ALA A 18 -0.33 26.55 -23.80
C ALA A 18 0.78 26.68 -22.76
N GLN A 19 0.63 27.65 -21.86
CA GLN A 19 1.54 27.83 -20.75
C GLN A 19 1.22 26.74 -19.73
N PHE A 20 2.00 25.66 -19.78
CA PHE A 20 2.03 24.70 -18.70
C PHE A 20 2.68 25.38 -17.50
N PHE A 21 1.89 25.68 -16.47
CA PHE A 21 2.45 25.97 -15.15
C PHE A 21 2.98 24.64 -14.61
N ALA A 22 4.27 24.57 -14.31
CA ALA A 22 4.77 23.53 -13.43
C ALA A 22 4.02 23.68 -12.10
N GLN A 23 3.35 22.61 -11.67
CA GLN A 23 2.81 22.57 -10.32
C GLN A 23 4.03 22.55 -9.39
N GLU A 24 4.18 23.59 -8.57
CA GLU A 24 5.24 23.61 -7.57
C GLU A 24 4.86 22.66 -6.43
N TRP A 25 5.85 21.93 -5.92
CA TRP A 25 5.66 21.13 -4.73
C TRP A 25 5.37 22.03 -3.53
N HIS A 26 4.23 21.78 -2.87
CA HIS A 26 3.93 22.35 -1.57
C HIS A 26 4.38 21.35 -0.50
N ILE A 27 5.21 21.81 0.43
CA ILE A 27 5.71 20.99 1.55
C ILE A 27 5.12 21.58 2.82
N GLU A 28 4.52 20.71 3.63
CA GLU A 28 3.89 21.06 4.89
C GLU A 28 4.26 20.01 5.95
N THR A 29 4.41 20.47 7.20
CA THR A 29 4.60 19.61 8.35
C THR A 29 3.24 19.32 8.98
N VAL A 30 2.86 18.05 9.07
CA VAL A 30 1.57 17.60 9.60
C VAL A 30 1.58 17.57 11.12
N ASP A 31 2.59 16.93 11.71
CA ASP A 31 2.77 16.75 13.15
C ASP A 31 4.26 16.96 13.49
N ASP A 32 4.55 17.78 14.51
CA ASP A 32 5.90 18.13 14.95
C ASP A 32 6.14 17.91 16.45
N GLU A 33 5.17 17.32 17.17
CA GLU A 33 5.28 17.09 18.60
C GLU A 33 6.03 15.78 18.91
N GLY A 34 7.36 15.85 18.88
CA GLY A 34 8.25 14.74 19.23
C GLY A 34 8.82 13.99 18.03
N TYR A 35 9.22 12.74 18.24
CA TYR A 35 9.62 11.81 17.18
C TYR A 35 8.39 11.08 16.64
N VAL A 36 7.77 11.66 15.62
CA VAL A 36 6.55 11.18 14.98
C VAL A 36 6.77 10.93 13.48
N GLY A 37 5.88 10.18 12.85
CA GLY A 37 5.83 10.01 11.39
C GLY A 37 6.61 8.80 10.86
N THR A 38 7.07 7.90 11.74
CA THR A 38 7.67 6.63 11.33
C THR A 38 6.59 5.65 10.87
N TYR A 39 6.96 4.71 10.01
CA TYR A 39 6.05 3.69 9.44
C TYR A 39 4.81 4.24 8.71
N THR A 40 4.89 5.45 8.18
CA THR A 40 3.73 6.16 7.62
C THR A 40 3.07 5.44 6.45
N SER A 41 1.73 5.46 6.43
CA SER A 41 0.90 5.07 5.29
C SER A 41 -0.10 6.17 4.96
N ILE A 42 -0.46 6.30 3.68
CA ILE A 42 -1.35 7.36 3.18
C ILE A 42 -2.40 6.79 2.24
N ALA A 43 -3.64 7.24 2.39
CA ALA A 43 -4.74 7.02 1.46
C ALA A 43 -5.40 8.37 1.15
N LEU A 44 -6.03 8.49 -0.02
CA LEU A 44 -6.78 9.69 -0.42
C LEU A 44 -8.27 9.37 -0.45
N ASP A 45 -9.08 10.28 0.08
CA ASP A 45 -10.54 10.19 -0.03
C ASP A 45 -11.04 10.59 -1.43
N SER A 46 -12.37 10.57 -1.60
CA SER A 46 -13.02 10.97 -2.86
C SER A 46 -12.86 12.46 -3.23
N ASN A 47 -12.50 13.31 -2.27
CA ASN A 47 -12.19 14.74 -2.49
C ASN A 47 -10.69 14.95 -2.79
N GLY A 48 -9.88 13.90 -2.70
CA GLY A 48 -8.42 13.96 -2.82
C GLY A 48 -7.73 14.43 -1.54
N TYR A 49 -8.43 14.42 -0.40
CA TYR A 49 -7.86 14.76 0.89
C TYR A 49 -7.07 13.58 1.46
N PRO A 50 -5.85 13.81 1.97
CA PRO A 50 -5.03 12.76 2.55
C PRO A 50 -5.48 12.34 3.93
N HIS A 51 -5.42 11.03 4.14
CA HIS A 51 -5.59 10.31 5.40
C HIS A 51 -4.30 9.54 5.67
N ILE A 52 -3.66 9.80 6.80
CA ILE A 52 -2.31 9.33 7.11
C ILE A 52 -2.34 8.57 8.43
N SER A 53 -1.88 7.33 8.45
CA SER A 53 -1.55 6.62 9.69
C SER A 53 -0.05 6.61 9.90
N TYR A 54 0.39 6.78 11.15
CA TYR A 54 1.81 6.84 11.48
C TYR A 54 2.07 6.45 12.94
N TYR A 55 3.30 6.04 13.22
CA TYR A 55 3.78 5.74 14.56
C TYR A 55 4.36 6.98 15.23
N ASP A 56 4.01 7.18 16.50
CA ASP A 56 4.61 8.13 17.42
C ASP A 56 5.61 7.39 18.31
N ASP A 57 6.89 7.45 17.97
CA ASP A 57 7.99 6.79 18.68
C ASP A 57 8.22 7.39 20.07
N THR A 58 7.80 8.64 20.29
CA THR A 58 7.95 9.30 21.60
C THR A 58 6.98 8.73 22.62
N ASN A 59 5.74 8.46 22.21
CA ASN A 59 4.69 7.97 23.09
C ASN A 59 4.45 6.46 22.98
N GLY A 60 4.88 5.82 21.89
CA GLY A 60 4.59 4.41 21.59
C GLY A 60 3.20 4.20 20.97
N ASP A 61 2.65 5.23 20.32
CA ASP A 61 1.23 5.27 19.94
C ASP A 61 1.05 5.15 18.41
N LEU A 62 -0.08 4.55 18.00
CA LEU A 62 -0.59 4.69 16.65
C LEU A 62 -1.38 6.00 16.55
N LYS A 63 -0.98 6.88 15.63
CA LYS A 63 -1.67 8.13 15.33
C LYS A 63 -2.26 8.12 13.92
N TYR A 64 -3.26 8.97 13.75
CA TYR A 64 -3.96 9.20 12.50
C TYR A 64 -4.08 10.71 12.28
N ALA A 65 -3.86 11.16 11.05
CA ALA A 65 -4.06 12.53 10.63
C ALA A 65 -4.91 12.59 9.35
N GLU A 66 -5.87 13.50 9.28
CA GLU A 66 -6.63 13.78 8.08
C GLU A 66 -6.63 15.27 7.74
N TRP A 67 -6.67 15.58 6.45
CA TRP A 67 -6.83 16.96 6.00
C TRP A 67 -8.31 17.31 5.89
N ALA A 68 -8.79 18.19 6.78
CA ALA A 68 -10.19 18.63 6.82
C ALA A 68 -10.54 19.73 5.79
N GLY A 69 -9.63 20.04 4.88
CA GLY A 69 -9.80 21.08 3.84
C GLY A 69 -9.17 22.43 4.18
N SER A 70 -8.91 22.71 5.46
CA SER A 70 -8.20 23.92 5.91
C SER A 70 -7.04 23.64 6.86
N ASP A 71 -7.14 22.58 7.66
CA ASP A 71 -6.20 22.22 8.71
C ASP A 71 -6.11 20.69 8.80
N TRP A 72 -5.01 20.23 9.42
CA TRP A 72 -4.85 18.83 9.80
C TRP A 72 -5.57 18.54 11.11
N GLU A 73 -6.37 17.48 11.12
CA GLU A 73 -6.97 16.92 12.33
C GLU A 73 -6.20 15.66 12.71
N ILE A 74 -5.68 15.60 13.94
CA ILE A 74 -4.81 14.52 14.43
C ILE A 74 -5.45 13.84 15.63
N GLU A 75 -5.46 12.51 15.61
CA GLU A 75 -5.98 11.67 16.69
C GLU A 75 -4.98 10.58 17.10
N VAL A 76 -5.00 10.23 18.38
CA VAL A 76 -4.39 9.01 18.88
C VAL A 76 -5.40 7.88 18.70
N VAL A 77 -5.05 6.89 17.88
CA VAL A 77 -5.93 5.75 17.55
C VAL A 77 -5.83 4.69 18.64
N ASP A 78 -4.60 4.26 18.95
CA ASP A 78 -4.32 3.25 19.98
C ASP A 78 -3.06 3.67 20.75
N SER A 79 -3.17 3.67 22.07
CA SER A 79 -2.09 4.01 23.01
C SER A 79 -1.85 2.91 24.06
N SER A 80 -2.35 1.70 23.79
CA SER A 80 -2.29 0.59 24.74
C SER A 80 -1.01 -0.24 24.58
N GLY A 81 0.09 0.29 25.10
CA GLY A 81 1.43 -0.28 24.95
C GLY A 81 2.19 0.40 23.81
N ASP A 82 3.23 -0.27 23.32
CA ASP A 82 3.99 0.16 22.14
C ASP A 82 3.38 -0.44 20.87
N VAL A 83 2.66 0.40 20.12
CA VAL A 83 1.77 0.02 19.00
C VAL A 83 1.90 0.97 17.82
N GLY A 84 1.56 0.51 16.62
CA GLY A 84 1.49 1.35 15.42
C GLY A 84 2.62 1.13 14.42
N TYR A 85 3.52 0.18 14.70
CA TYR A 85 4.58 -0.23 13.80
C TYR A 85 4.02 -0.76 12.48
N ASP A 86 4.76 -0.51 11.39
CA ASP A 86 4.45 -0.95 10.02
C ASP A 86 3.00 -0.66 9.61
N THR A 87 2.41 0.45 10.07
CA THR A 87 1.00 0.73 9.83
C THR A 87 0.67 0.83 8.34
N SER A 88 -0.52 0.35 7.95
CA SER A 88 -1.07 0.46 6.60
C SER A 88 -2.52 0.91 6.68
N ILE A 89 -2.90 1.89 5.85
CA ILE A 89 -4.24 2.49 5.84
C ILE A 89 -4.93 2.28 4.48
N ALA A 90 -6.23 1.99 4.53
CA ALA A 90 -7.15 2.06 3.40
C ALA A 90 -8.45 2.74 3.84
N LEU A 91 -9.17 3.36 2.90
CA LEU A 91 -10.44 4.01 3.16
C LEU A 91 -11.59 3.20 2.57
N ASP A 92 -12.67 3.05 3.33
CA ASP A 92 -13.89 2.42 2.82
C ASP A 92 -14.73 3.36 1.94
N SER A 93 -15.83 2.83 1.40
CA SER A 93 -16.75 3.57 0.54
C SER A 93 -17.39 4.80 1.19
N ASN A 94 -17.36 4.94 2.52
CA ASN A 94 -17.78 6.14 3.26
C ASN A 94 -16.64 7.11 3.55
N GLY A 95 -15.41 6.77 3.15
CA GLY A 95 -14.20 7.52 3.48
C GLY A 95 -13.67 7.22 4.88
N TYR A 96 -14.17 6.20 5.58
CA TYR A 96 -13.69 5.89 6.91
C TYR A 96 -12.37 5.10 6.85
N PRO A 97 -11.39 5.44 7.69
CA PRO A 97 -10.10 4.76 7.72
C PRO A 97 -10.16 3.37 8.36
N HIS A 98 -9.43 2.45 7.73
CA HIS A 98 -9.16 1.08 8.15
C HIS A 98 -7.65 0.92 8.22
N ILE A 99 -7.13 0.61 9.41
CA ILE A 99 -5.69 0.61 9.69
C ILE A 99 -5.29 -0.77 10.21
N SER A 100 -4.36 -1.44 9.53
CA SER A 100 -3.62 -2.57 10.10
C SER A 100 -2.29 -2.09 10.69
N TYR A 101 -1.86 -2.71 11.79
CA TYR A 101 -0.61 -2.34 12.46
C TYR A 101 -0.08 -3.46 13.35
N TYR A 102 1.22 -3.42 13.62
CA TYR A 102 1.88 -4.32 14.55
C TYR A 102 1.90 -3.73 15.97
N ASN A 103 1.53 -4.55 16.95
CA ASN A 103 1.73 -4.27 18.37
C ASN A 103 3.04 -4.88 18.81
N PHE A 104 4.06 -4.04 19.00
CA PHE A 104 5.39 -4.48 19.40
C PHE A 104 5.43 -5.06 20.82
N THR A 105 4.60 -4.52 21.72
CA THR A 105 4.55 -4.97 23.12
C THR A 105 4.10 -6.43 23.26
N ASN A 106 3.06 -6.83 22.52
CA ASN A 106 2.50 -8.17 22.60
C ASN A 106 2.97 -9.10 21.48
N GLY A 107 3.45 -8.53 20.37
CA GLY A 107 3.78 -9.28 19.16
C GLY A 107 2.55 -9.61 18.30
N ASP A 108 1.50 -8.79 18.35
CA ASP A 108 0.23 -9.11 17.70
C ASP A 108 0.02 -8.31 16.41
N LEU A 109 -0.73 -8.89 15.45
CA LEU A 109 -1.38 -8.12 14.40
C LEU A 109 -2.67 -7.52 14.93
N LYS A 110 -2.81 -6.20 14.80
CA LYS A 110 -4.01 -5.45 15.19
C LYS A 110 -4.63 -4.73 14.00
N TYR A 111 -5.92 -4.41 14.17
CA TYR A 111 -6.71 -3.64 13.23
C TYR A 111 -7.58 -2.63 13.96
N ALA A 112 -7.60 -1.41 13.44
CA ALA A 112 -8.45 -0.33 13.89
C ALA A 112 -9.31 0.17 12.72
N LYS A 113 -10.58 0.48 12.99
CA LYS A 113 -11.43 1.18 12.02
C LYS A 113 -12.22 2.30 12.68
N TRP A 114 -12.39 3.38 11.94
CA TRP A 114 -13.32 4.42 12.35
C TRP A 114 -14.76 4.00 12.03
N THR A 115 -15.66 4.21 12.97
CA THR A 115 -17.09 3.87 12.83
C THR A 115 -17.97 5.05 12.43
N GLY A 116 -17.38 6.24 12.28
CA GLY A 116 -18.09 7.51 12.19
C GLY A 116 -18.23 8.23 13.54
N SER A 117 -17.91 7.57 14.65
CA SER A 117 -17.96 8.18 16.00
C SER A 117 -16.86 7.73 16.96
N GLU A 118 -16.28 6.55 16.74
CA GLU A 118 -15.20 6.01 17.57
C GLU A 118 -14.31 5.05 16.76
N TRP A 119 -13.07 4.91 17.22
CA TRP A 119 -12.17 3.87 16.76
C TRP A 119 -12.55 2.53 17.39
N LYS A 120 -12.81 1.53 16.55
CA LYS A 120 -12.96 0.14 16.97
C LYS A 120 -11.66 -0.61 16.72
N ILE A 121 -11.03 -1.09 17.79
CA ILE A 121 -9.76 -1.82 17.74
C ILE A 121 -9.99 -3.31 18.04
N GLU A 122 -9.36 -4.17 17.25
CA GLU A 122 -9.40 -5.62 17.39
C GLU A 122 -7.98 -6.20 17.26
N THR A 123 -7.70 -7.28 17.98
CA THR A 123 -6.51 -8.12 17.73
C THR A 123 -6.92 -9.22 16.76
N ILE A 124 -6.23 -9.30 15.62
CA ILE A 124 -6.53 -10.26 14.54
C ILE A 124 -5.82 -11.58 14.81
N ASP A 125 -4.52 -11.51 15.05
CA ASP A 125 -3.67 -12.66 15.31
C ASP A 125 -2.70 -12.37 16.44
N SER A 126 -2.65 -13.28 17.40
CA SER A 126 -1.80 -13.21 18.60
C SER A 126 -1.00 -14.51 18.83
N SER A 127 -0.89 -15.35 17.80
CA SER A 127 -0.25 -16.67 17.91
C SER A 127 1.25 -16.59 17.68
N GLY A 128 1.98 -16.04 18.67
CA GLY A 128 3.41 -15.73 18.56
C GLY A 128 3.63 -14.27 18.19
N SER A 129 4.85 -13.90 17.83
CA SER A 129 5.13 -12.61 17.22
C SER A 129 4.76 -12.65 15.73
N VAL A 130 3.72 -11.89 15.37
CA VAL A 130 3.07 -11.85 14.06
C VAL A 130 2.61 -10.42 13.75
N GLY A 131 2.51 -10.06 12.48
CA GLY A 131 1.89 -8.80 12.06
C GLY A 131 2.85 -7.72 11.56
N LEU A 132 4.16 -7.97 11.63
CA LEU A 132 5.16 -7.10 11.00
C LEU A 132 4.89 -6.97 9.50
N PHE A 133 5.32 -5.84 8.93
CA PHE A 133 5.23 -5.57 7.49
C PHE A 133 3.81 -5.70 6.92
N THR A 134 2.81 -5.32 7.73
CA THR A 134 1.41 -5.45 7.37
C THR A 134 1.04 -4.52 6.21
N SER A 135 0.16 -4.98 5.33
CA SER A 135 -0.40 -4.20 4.23
C SER A 135 -1.89 -4.51 4.12
N ILE A 136 -2.72 -3.48 4.01
CA ILE A 136 -4.19 -3.60 3.95
C ILE A 136 -4.74 -3.14 2.60
N ALA A 137 -5.74 -3.86 2.09
CA ALA A 137 -6.63 -3.41 1.03
C ALA A 137 -8.07 -3.76 1.39
N LEU A 138 -9.04 -3.00 0.87
CA LEU A 138 -10.47 -3.28 1.09
C LEU A 138 -11.09 -3.83 -0.20
N ASP A 139 -11.96 -4.84 -0.04
CA ASP A 139 -12.74 -5.38 -1.16
C ASP A 139 -13.98 -4.56 -1.49
N SER A 140 -14.71 -4.96 -2.53
CA SER A 140 -15.94 -4.30 -2.96
C SER A 140 -17.06 -4.22 -1.90
N ASN A 141 -16.95 -4.93 -0.77
CA ASN A 141 -17.85 -4.85 0.38
C ASN A 141 -17.24 -4.10 1.58
N ASP A 142 -16.15 -3.36 1.35
CA ASP A 142 -15.35 -2.70 2.39
C ASP A 142 -14.76 -3.66 3.42
N TYR A 143 -14.61 -4.95 3.08
CA TYR A 143 -13.99 -5.90 3.99
C TYR A 143 -12.47 -5.84 3.85
N PRO A 144 -11.73 -5.78 4.97
CA PRO A 144 -10.28 -5.72 4.96
C PRO A 144 -9.63 -7.06 4.61
N HIS A 145 -8.58 -6.95 3.80
CA HIS A 145 -7.67 -8.01 3.36
C HIS A 145 -6.26 -7.57 3.75
N ILE A 146 -5.57 -8.38 4.56
CA ILE A 146 -4.31 -7.99 5.19
C ILE A 146 -3.25 -9.05 4.92
N SER A 147 -2.16 -8.69 4.26
CA SER A 147 -0.94 -9.50 4.23
C SER A 147 0.00 -9.09 5.35
N TYR A 148 0.73 -10.05 5.95
CA TYR A 148 1.65 -9.76 7.05
C TYR A 148 2.67 -10.89 7.25
N PHE A 149 3.75 -10.54 7.94
CA PHE A 149 4.83 -11.47 8.29
C PHE A 149 4.62 -12.08 9.68
N ASP A 150 4.69 -13.40 9.75
CA ASP A 150 4.80 -14.16 11.00
C ASP A 150 6.28 -14.46 11.26
N ILE A 151 6.93 -13.64 12.08
CA ILE A 151 8.36 -13.80 12.37
C ILE A 151 8.64 -15.08 13.19
N THR A 152 7.66 -15.55 13.96
CA THR A 152 7.80 -16.75 14.79
C THR A 152 7.96 -17.99 13.92
N ASN A 153 7.10 -18.13 12.92
CA ASN A 153 7.09 -19.27 12.01
C ASN A 153 7.86 -19.02 10.71
N LYS A 154 8.19 -17.76 10.43
CA LYS A 154 8.87 -17.27 9.20
C LYS A 154 8.00 -17.39 7.95
N ASP A 155 6.70 -17.23 8.15
CA ASP A 155 5.67 -17.43 7.15
C ASP A 155 5.11 -16.08 6.66
N LEU A 156 4.70 -16.05 5.39
CA LEU A 156 3.80 -15.03 4.87
C LEU A 156 2.38 -15.48 5.19
N LYS A 157 1.63 -14.62 5.89
CA LYS A 157 0.23 -14.87 6.24
C LYS A 157 -0.69 -13.84 5.63
N TYR A 158 -1.95 -14.23 5.55
CA TYR A 158 -3.04 -13.41 5.06
C TYR A 158 -4.24 -13.54 5.98
N ALA A 159 -4.90 -12.43 6.25
CA ALA A 159 -6.13 -12.36 7.03
C ALA A 159 -7.20 -11.59 6.26
N LYS A 160 -8.44 -12.10 6.27
CA LYS A 160 -9.60 -11.44 5.66
C LYS A 160 -10.78 -11.42 6.61
N TRP A 161 -11.50 -10.30 6.66
CA TRP A 161 -12.80 -10.25 7.31
C TRP A 161 -13.88 -10.93 6.45
N THR A 162 -14.63 -11.86 7.06
CA THR A 162 -15.69 -12.63 6.38
C THR A 162 -17.09 -12.00 6.51
N GLY A 163 -17.21 -10.92 7.27
CA GLY A 163 -18.49 -10.34 7.70
C GLY A 163 -18.84 -10.66 9.16
N SER A 164 -18.29 -11.74 9.72
CA SER A 164 -18.48 -12.12 11.14
C SER A 164 -17.19 -12.37 11.89
N ASP A 165 -16.18 -12.90 11.21
CA ASP A 165 -14.92 -13.33 11.81
C ASP A 165 -13.74 -13.07 10.86
N TRP A 166 -12.54 -13.02 11.42
CA TRP A 166 -11.30 -13.05 10.66
C TRP A 166 -10.97 -14.47 10.23
N ASP A 167 -10.84 -14.68 8.93
CA ASP A 167 -10.23 -15.89 8.37
C ASP A 167 -8.74 -15.66 8.16
N ILE A 168 -7.91 -16.56 8.67
CA ILE A 168 -6.44 -16.43 8.67
C ILE A 168 -5.83 -17.67 8.03
N GLU A 169 -4.99 -17.45 7.03
CA GLU A 169 -4.29 -18.50 6.32
C GLU A 169 -2.80 -18.21 6.12
N LYS A 170 -2.06 -19.27 5.87
CA LYS A 170 -0.65 -19.20 5.45
C LYS A 170 -0.62 -19.16 3.93
N VAL A 171 -0.04 -18.10 3.38
CA VAL A 171 0.12 -17.93 1.93
C VAL A 171 1.32 -18.74 1.46
N ASP A 172 2.48 -18.51 2.09
CA ASP A 172 3.72 -19.25 1.84
C ASP A 172 4.40 -19.54 3.19
N SER A 173 4.83 -20.77 3.37
CA SER A 173 5.52 -21.25 4.58
C SER A 173 6.83 -21.98 4.26
N VAL A 174 7.35 -21.80 3.04
CA VAL A 174 8.58 -22.44 2.59
C VAL A 174 9.73 -21.45 2.72
N GLY A 175 10.48 -21.54 3.83
CA GLY A 175 11.71 -20.77 4.04
C GLY A 175 11.54 -19.62 5.02
N TYR A 176 11.94 -18.42 4.61
CA TYR A 176 11.83 -17.18 5.38
C TYR A 176 11.19 -16.13 4.47
N VAL A 177 9.86 -16.13 4.43
CA VAL A 177 9.07 -15.42 3.41
C VAL A 177 8.21 -14.33 4.05
N GLY A 178 8.07 -13.19 3.36
CA GLY A 178 7.29 -12.04 3.85
C GLY A 178 8.08 -11.02 4.66
N SER A 179 9.37 -11.25 4.89
CA SER A 179 10.24 -10.29 5.60
C SER A 179 10.59 -9.05 4.75
N PHE A 180 10.96 -7.93 5.39
CA PHE A 180 11.37 -6.68 4.71
C PHE A 180 10.29 -6.05 3.79
N ASN A 181 9.02 -6.14 4.20
CA ASN A 181 7.79 -5.69 3.52
C ASN A 181 7.01 -6.80 2.79
N THR A 182 5.69 -6.71 2.96
CA THR A 182 4.67 -7.31 2.09
C THR A 182 3.81 -6.19 1.53
N SER A 183 3.21 -6.39 0.37
CA SER A 183 2.26 -5.44 -0.19
C SER A 183 1.13 -6.20 -0.89
N ILE A 184 -0.11 -5.80 -0.60
CA ILE A 184 -1.32 -6.41 -1.14
C ILE A 184 -2.09 -5.43 -2.03
N ALA A 185 -2.65 -5.95 -3.11
CA ALA A 185 -3.66 -5.28 -3.92
C ALA A 185 -4.76 -6.28 -4.30
N LEU A 186 -5.98 -5.80 -4.53
CA LEU A 186 -7.11 -6.63 -4.95
C LEU A 186 -7.44 -6.38 -6.42
N ASP A 187 -7.73 -7.45 -7.16
CA ASP A 187 -8.24 -7.33 -8.53
C ASP A 187 -9.75 -7.08 -8.58
N GLY A 188 -10.31 -6.93 -9.78
CA GLY A 188 -11.74 -6.68 -9.98
C GLY A 188 -12.69 -7.80 -9.53
N ASN A 189 -12.18 -8.96 -9.09
CA ASN A 189 -12.94 -10.03 -8.46
C ASN A 189 -12.69 -10.12 -6.95
N ASP A 190 -12.09 -9.09 -6.35
CA ASP A 190 -11.66 -9.05 -4.94
C ASP A 190 -10.65 -10.16 -4.59
N TYR A 191 -9.91 -10.67 -5.57
CA TYR A 191 -8.86 -11.64 -5.30
C TYR A 191 -7.57 -10.92 -4.90
N PRO A 192 -6.91 -11.35 -3.81
CA PRO A 192 -5.67 -10.73 -3.35
C PRO A 192 -4.47 -11.14 -4.18
N HIS A 193 -3.62 -10.14 -4.43
CA HIS A 193 -2.34 -10.18 -5.14
C HIS A 193 -1.28 -9.63 -4.19
N ILE A 194 -0.29 -10.44 -3.82
CA ILE A 194 0.71 -10.10 -2.80
C ILE A 194 2.11 -10.18 -3.40
N SER A 195 2.88 -9.09 -3.34
CA SER A 195 4.32 -9.11 -3.56
C SER A 195 5.07 -9.22 -2.23
N TYR A 196 6.11 -10.05 -2.18
CA TYR A 196 6.88 -10.27 -0.97
C TYR A 196 8.29 -10.77 -1.27
N TYR A 197 9.18 -10.58 -0.30
CA TYR A 197 10.56 -11.07 -0.36
C TYR A 197 10.67 -12.46 0.27
N ASP A 198 11.34 -13.36 -0.44
CA ASP A 198 11.83 -14.63 0.10
C ASP A 198 13.28 -14.46 0.55
N GLY A 199 13.46 -14.20 1.84
CA GLY A 199 14.77 -14.00 2.43
C GLY A 199 15.59 -15.27 2.61
N ALA A 200 15.03 -16.46 2.41
CA ALA A 200 15.81 -17.69 2.38
C ALA A 200 16.59 -17.82 1.07
N ASN A 201 16.00 -17.37 -0.05
CA ASN A 201 16.58 -17.48 -1.38
C ASN A 201 17.09 -16.15 -1.94
N GLY A 202 16.71 -15.01 -1.35
CA GLY A 202 17.04 -13.68 -1.84
C GLY A 202 16.16 -13.23 -3.02
N GLU A 203 14.93 -13.73 -3.12
CA GLU A 203 14.10 -13.59 -4.32
C GLU A 203 12.89 -12.68 -4.11
N LEU A 204 12.47 -12.00 -5.18
CA LEU A 204 11.14 -11.39 -5.25
C LEU A 204 10.13 -12.47 -5.64
N LYS A 205 9.10 -12.66 -4.82
CA LYS A 205 7.99 -13.58 -5.09
C LYS A 205 6.67 -12.84 -5.16
N TYR A 206 5.74 -13.48 -5.85
CA TYR A 206 4.39 -13.00 -6.06
C TYR A 206 3.41 -14.14 -5.80
N ALA A 207 2.35 -13.86 -5.04
CA ALA A 207 1.26 -14.78 -4.76
C ALA A 207 -0.06 -14.15 -5.18
N LYS A 208 -0.95 -14.96 -5.77
CA LYS A 208 -2.34 -14.55 -6.05
C LYS A 208 -3.33 -15.62 -5.68
N TRP A 209 -4.49 -15.21 -5.19
CA TRP A 209 -5.61 -16.13 -4.99
C TRP A 209 -6.25 -16.49 -6.34
N THR A 210 -6.54 -17.78 -6.54
CA THR A 210 -7.15 -18.28 -7.79
C THR A 210 -8.66 -18.53 -7.68
N GLY A 211 -9.26 -18.21 -6.53
CA GLY A 211 -10.63 -18.59 -6.16
C GLY A 211 -10.71 -19.86 -5.31
N SER A 212 -9.66 -20.69 -5.29
CA SER A 212 -9.60 -21.91 -4.47
C SER A 212 -8.27 -22.18 -3.77
N SER A 213 -7.18 -21.56 -4.24
CA SER A 213 -5.85 -21.73 -3.66
C SER A 213 -4.92 -20.58 -4.05
N TRP A 214 -3.84 -20.42 -3.31
CA TRP A 214 -2.73 -19.54 -3.69
C TRP A 214 -1.94 -20.12 -4.86
N SER A 215 -1.66 -19.27 -5.85
CA SER A 215 -0.68 -19.50 -6.90
C SER A 215 0.54 -18.62 -6.60
N ILE A 216 1.70 -19.25 -6.43
CA ILE A 216 2.96 -18.57 -6.08
C ILE A 216 3.95 -18.74 -7.23
N GLU A 217 4.65 -17.66 -7.57
CA GLU A 217 5.76 -17.67 -8.52
C GLU A 217 6.91 -16.77 -8.09
N VAL A 218 8.10 -17.09 -8.61
CA VAL A 218 9.31 -16.27 -8.48
C VAL A 218 9.30 -15.25 -9.62
N VAL A 219 9.38 -13.97 -9.27
CA VAL A 219 9.38 -12.86 -10.23
C VAL A 219 10.79 -12.52 -10.67
N ASP A 220 11.70 -12.39 -9.70
CA ASP A 220 13.12 -12.09 -9.91
C ASP A 220 13.94 -12.87 -8.89
N SER A 221 15.01 -13.53 -9.35
CA SER A 221 15.93 -14.34 -8.54
C SER A 221 17.40 -14.14 -8.88
N LEU A 222 17.70 -13.14 -9.71
CA LEU A 222 19.08 -12.81 -10.03
C LEU A 222 19.65 -11.96 -8.90
N TYR A 223 20.38 -12.61 -7.99
CA TYR A 223 20.99 -12.05 -6.77
C TYR A 223 19.99 -11.83 -5.63
N VAL A 224 20.37 -11.00 -4.63
CA VAL A 224 19.48 -10.61 -3.52
C VAL A 224 18.65 -9.41 -3.97
N VAL A 225 17.39 -9.67 -4.26
CA VAL A 225 16.41 -8.72 -4.80
C VAL A 225 15.06 -8.87 -4.10
N GLY A 226 14.21 -7.85 -4.18
CA GLY A 226 12.80 -7.96 -3.81
C GLY A 226 12.44 -7.37 -2.44
N ARG A 227 13.42 -6.84 -1.69
CA ARG A 227 13.13 -6.11 -0.45
C ARG A 227 12.30 -4.85 -0.73
N PHE A 228 11.50 -4.44 0.24
CA PHE A 228 10.65 -3.25 0.16
C PHE A 228 9.71 -3.25 -1.05
N ALA A 229 9.23 -4.44 -1.45
CA ALA A 229 8.33 -4.58 -2.59
C ALA A 229 6.99 -3.89 -2.35
N SER A 230 6.50 -3.18 -3.36
CA SER A 230 5.16 -2.60 -3.41
C SER A 230 4.47 -3.01 -4.69
N ILE A 231 3.20 -3.42 -4.60
CA ILE A 231 2.39 -3.88 -5.73
C ILE A 231 1.22 -2.95 -6.00
N ALA A 232 0.97 -2.71 -7.28
CA ALA A 232 -0.27 -2.14 -7.78
C ALA A 232 -0.77 -2.97 -8.97
N LEU A 233 -2.08 -2.95 -9.21
CA LEU A 233 -2.68 -3.62 -10.35
C LEU A 233 -3.11 -2.58 -11.40
N ASP A 234 -2.92 -2.90 -12.68
CA ASP A 234 -3.52 -2.12 -13.75
C ASP A 234 -5.02 -2.40 -13.90
N SER A 235 -5.69 -1.69 -14.80
CA SER A 235 -7.12 -1.85 -15.07
C SER A 235 -7.53 -3.24 -15.60
N ASN A 236 -6.57 -4.09 -15.97
CA ASN A 236 -6.78 -5.47 -16.38
C ASN A 236 -6.44 -6.48 -15.27
N GLY A 237 -6.15 -6.01 -14.04
CA GLY A 237 -5.72 -6.83 -12.92
C GLY A 237 -4.31 -7.40 -13.08
N ARG A 238 -3.46 -6.78 -13.91
CA ARG A 238 -2.07 -7.25 -14.07
C ARG A 238 -1.17 -6.58 -13.03
N PRO A 239 -0.32 -7.35 -12.35
CA PRO A 239 0.55 -6.82 -11.31
C PRO A 239 1.73 -6.01 -11.87
N HIS A 240 2.02 -4.93 -11.15
CA HIS A 240 3.15 -4.02 -11.32
C HIS A 240 3.83 -3.89 -9.95
N ILE A 241 5.11 -4.23 -9.86
CA ILE A 241 5.85 -4.34 -8.60
C ILE A 241 7.11 -3.49 -8.69
N SER A 242 7.26 -2.53 -7.78
CA SER A 242 8.55 -1.85 -7.53
C SER A 242 9.27 -2.50 -6.36
N TYR A 243 10.59 -2.66 -6.45
CA TYR A 243 11.37 -3.36 -5.42
C TYR A 243 12.84 -2.97 -5.44
N TYR A 244 13.53 -3.20 -4.32
CA TYR A 244 14.95 -2.94 -4.16
C TYR A 244 15.80 -4.15 -4.57
N ASP A 245 16.79 -3.90 -5.44
CA ASP A 245 17.90 -4.80 -5.71
C ASP A 245 19.04 -4.47 -4.75
N GLU A 246 19.15 -5.24 -3.67
CA GLU A 246 20.16 -5.00 -2.63
C GLU A 246 21.58 -5.25 -3.14
N THR A 247 21.73 -6.14 -4.13
CA THR A 247 23.05 -6.51 -4.63
C THR A 247 23.67 -5.39 -5.44
N ASN A 248 22.86 -4.71 -6.25
CA ASN A 248 23.32 -3.63 -7.12
C ASN A 248 23.07 -2.24 -6.54
N GLY A 249 22.14 -2.12 -5.58
CA GLY A 249 21.75 -0.85 -4.99
C GLY A 249 20.69 -0.09 -5.79
N ASP A 250 19.93 -0.79 -6.64
CA ASP A 250 19.03 -0.19 -7.65
C ASP A 250 17.56 -0.34 -7.26
N LEU A 251 16.73 0.62 -7.66
CA LEU A 251 15.28 0.50 -7.74
C LEU A 251 14.89 -0.22 -9.04
N LYS A 252 14.23 -1.36 -8.90
CA LYS A 252 13.72 -2.16 -10.03
C LYS A 252 12.20 -2.15 -10.08
N TYR A 253 11.71 -2.42 -11.29
CA TYR A 253 10.30 -2.51 -11.60
C TYR A 253 10.02 -3.76 -12.43
N ALA A 254 9.06 -4.57 -11.97
CA ALA A 254 8.56 -5.75 -12.64
C ALA A 254 7.10 -5.57 -13.02
N ARG A 255 6.71 -5.94 -14.25
CA ARG A 255 5.31 -5.95 -14.69
C ARG A 255 4.93 -7.22 -15.41
N TRP A 256 3.72 -7.72 -15.18
CA TRP A 256 3.20 -8.87 -15.88
C TRP A 256 2.59 -8.48 -17.24
N THR A 257 3.02 -9.15 -18.31
CA THR A 257 2.53 -8.87 -19.68
C THR A 257 1.25 -9.62 -20.04
N GLY A 258 0.83 -10.58 -19.22
CA GLY A 258 -0.17 -11.60 -19.57
C GLY A 258 0.43 -12.98 -19.80
N SER A 259 1.73 -13.06 -20.10
CA SER A 259 2.44 -14.33 -20.33
C SER A 259 3.82 -14.43 -19.68
N SER A 260 4.41 -13.30 -19.28
CA SER A 260 5.74 -13.25 -18.67
C SER A 260 5.96 -11.95 -17.90
N TRP A 261 6.90 -11.98 -16.95
CA TRP A 261 7.42 -10.81 -16.26
C TRP A 261 8.42 -10.05 -17.15
N VAL A 262 8.30 -8.73 -17.16
CA VAL A 262 9.29 -7.80 -17.73
C VAL A 262 9.84 -6.98 -16.60
N ILE A 263 11.18 -6.93 -16.49
CA ILE A 263 11.92 -6.29 -15.40
C ILE A 263 12.82 -5.19 -15.98
N GLU A 264 12.85 -4.04 -15.32
CA GLU A 264 13.73 -2.91 -15.65
C GLU A 264 14.30 -2.23 -14.40
N ILE A 265 15.44 -1.56 -14.57
CA ILE A 265 16.03 -0.66 -13.57
C ILE A 265 15.44 0.74 -13.81
N VAL A 266 15.04 1.41 -12.75
CA VAL A 266 14.31 2.69 -12.78
C VAL A 266 15.23 3.88 -12.50
N ASP A 267 16.28 3.69 -11.70
CA ASP A 267 17.27 4.68 -11.32
C ASP A 267 18.60 4.43 -12.04
N TYR A 268 19.04 5.41 -12.82
CA TYR A 268 20.34 5.44 -13.51
C TYR A 268 21.12 6.70 -13.14
#